data_AF-A0A837ZYP0-F1
#
_entry.id   AF-A0A837ZYP0-F1
#
_cell.length_a   1.000
_cell.length_b   1.000
_cell.length_c   1.000
_cell.angle_alpha   90.00
_cell.angle_beta   90.00
_cell.angle_gamma   90.00
#
_symmetry.space_group_name_H-M   'P 1'
#
loop_
_entity.id
_entity.type
_entity.pdbx_description
1 polymer ?
#
loop_
_entity_poly.entity_id
_entity_poly.type
_entity_poly.pdbx_seq_one_letter_code
_entity_poly.pdbx_strand_id
1 'polypeptide(L)'
;MTKLRSQWDRLLAVAGAIAGAATLVTGWFGVSGTPYPAEQLPYIISGGIGGLFLLGISAALWLSADLHDEWRKLDRIERAIREAEAPGGGTGTTARTAPSPEPEPAREPTRQLPEVAVGGAS
;
A
#
# COMPACT_ATOMS: atom_id res chain seq x y z
N MET A 1 19.18 -3.09 2.79
CA MET A 1 19.40 -1.69 3.21
C MET A 1 18.62 -0.64 2.41
N THR A 2 17.94 -1.00 1.32
CA THR A 2 17.25 -0.06 0.39
C THR A 2 15.91 0.49 0.89
N LYS A 3 15.16 -0.25 1.73
CA LYS A 3 13.85 0.20 2.25
C LYS A 3 13.95 1.44 3.14
N LEU A 4 15.05 1.55 3.90
CA LEU A 4 15.28 2.67 4.81
C LEU A 4 15.39 3.99 4.03
N ARG A 5 16.20 4.00 2.97
CA ARG A 5 16.43 5.20 2.14
C ARG A 5 15.16 5.67 1.41
N SER A 6 14.32 4.74 0.95
CA SER A 6 13.03 5.09 0.36
C SER A 6 12.05 5.75 1.33
N GLN A 7 12.09 5.38 2.62
CA GLN A 7 11.27 6.04 3.64
C GLN A 7 11.82 7.42 4.00
N TRP A 8 13.15 7.59 3.99
CA TRP A 8 13.80 8.88 4.18
C TRP A 8 13.45 9.88 3.08
N ASP A 9 13.41 9.47 1.81
CA ASP A 9 13.06 10.38 0.71
C ASP A 9 11.62 10.91 0.84
N ARG A 10 10.66 10.04 1.18
CA ARG A 10 9.27 10.45 1.45
C ARG A 10 9.15 11.35 2.68
N LEU A 11 9.89 11.03 3.74
CA LEU A 11 9.91 11.85 4.95
C LEU A 11 10.48 13.25 4.66
N LEU A 12 11.56 13.34 3.89
CA LEU A 12 12.16 14.61 3.46
C LEU A 12 11.20 15.42 2.58
N ALA A 13 10.49 14.76 1.66
CA ALA A 13 9.47 15.41 0.85
C ALA A 13 8.36 16.00 1.72
N VAL A 14 7.77 15.22 2.64
CA VAL A 14 6.73 15.70 3.58
C VAL A 14 7.25 16.83 4.46
N ALA A 15 8.42 16.66 5.06
CA ALA A 15 9.02 17.67 5.93
C ALA A 15 9.27 18.97 5.17
N GLY A 16 9.77 18.90 3.93
CA GLY A 16 9.93 20.04 3.05
C GLY A 16 8.61 20.72 2.70
N ALA A 17 7.53 19.95 2.47
CA ALA A 17 6.20 20.51 2.20
C ALA A 17 5.68 21.30 3.41
N ILE A 18 5.77 20.71 4.60
CA ILE A 18 5.33 21.34 5.84
C ILE A 18 6.16 22.59 6.12
N ALA A 19 7.48 22.52 5.96
CA ALA A 19 8.36 23.66 6.13
C ALA A 19 8.01 24.78 5.13
N GLY A 20 7.89 24.48 3.84
CA GLY A 20 7.51 25.46 2.82
C GLY A 20 6.16 26.12 3.11
N ALA A 21 5.14 25.33 3.47
CA ALA A 21 3.83 25.83 3.86
C ALA A 21 3.89 26.72 5.10
N ALA A 22 4.64 26.32 6.14
CA ALA A 22 4.85 27.13 7.33
C ALA A 22 5.53 28.47 6.99
N THR A 23 6.50 28.45 6.07
CA THR A 23 7.21 29.67 5.62
C THR A 23 6.28 30.64 4.88
N LEU A 24 5.36 30.12 4.06
CA LEU A 24 4.33 30.95 3.42
C LEU A 24 3.39 31.59 4.45
N VAL A 25 2.95 30.82 5.44
CA VAL A 25 2.06 31.30 6.51
C VAL A 25 2.75 32.39 7.34
N THR A 26 4.01 32.19 7.74
CA THR A 26 4.76 33.20 8.50
C THR A 26 5.04 34.45 7.65
N GLY A 27 5.36 34.29 6.37
CA GLY A 27 5.51 35.41 5.43
C GLY A 27 4.22 36.23 5.30
N TRP A 28 3.08 35.56 5.16
CA TRP A 28 1.77 36.23 5.13
C TRP A 28 1.50 37.03 6.40
N PHE A 29 1.73 36.46 7.58
CA PHE A 29 1.57 37.18 8.85
C PHE A 29 2.43 38.44 8.90
N GLY A 30 3.69 38.36 8.46
CA GLY A 30 4.58 39.53 8.40
C GLY A 30 4.11 40.64 7.45
N VAL A 31 3.68 40.28 6.24
CA VAL A 31 3.11 41.24 5.27
C VAL A 31 1.82 41.87 5.82
N SER A 32 0.95 41.08 6.45
CA SER A 32 -0.35 41.56 6.97
C SER A 32 -0.22 42.58 8.10
N GLY A 33 0.90 42.57 8.82
CA GLY A 33 1.17 43.49 9.93
C GLY A 33 1.90 44.78 9.55
N THR A 34 2.31 44.94 8.29
CA THR A 34 3.19 46.06 7.87
C THR A 34 2.48 47.03 6.91
N PRO A 35 2.35 48.33 7.26
CA PRO A 35 1.63 49.30 6.43
C PRO A 35 2.47 49.86 5.27
N TYR A 36 3.81 49.78 5.37
CA TYR A 36 4.71 50.32 4.36
C TYR A 36 5.15 49.25 3.37
N PRO A 37 4.96 49.44 2.05
CA PRO A 37 5.33 48.43 1.04
C PRO A 37 6.82 48.04 1.06
N ALA A 38 7.71 48.99 1.41
CA ALA A 38 9.14 48.72 1.51
C ALA A 38 9.47 47.68 2.61
N GLU A 39 8.71 47.68 3.70
CA GLU A 39 8.85 46.72 4.81
C GLU A 39 8.21 45.36 4.49
N GLN A 40 7.32 45.28 3.49
CA GLN A 40 6.71 44.04 3.04
C GLN A 40 7.65 43.21 2.15
N LEU A 41 8.56 43.85 1.41
CA LEU A 41 9.47 43.18 0.47
C LEU A 41 10.29 42.05 1.10
N PRO A 42 10.93 42.22 2.28
CA PRO A 42 11.63 41.13 2.95
C PRO A 42 10.75 39.91 3.24
N TYR A 43 9.49 40.12 3.65
CA TYR A 43 8.55 39.02 3.92
C TYR A 43 8.10 38.31 2.65
N ILE A 44 7.88 39.06 1.56
CA ILE A 44 7.52 38.47 0.26
C ILE A 44 8.68 37.64 -0.29
N ILE A 45 9.92 38.14 -0.21
CA ILE A 45 11.09 37.42 -0.73
C ILE A 45 11.39 36.19 0.13
N SER A 46 11.45 36.32 1.45
CA SER A 46 11.79 35.20 2.33
C SER A 46 10.65 34.21 2.51
N GLY A 47 9.47 34.69 2.90
CA GLY A 47 8.29 33.87 3.17
C GLY A 47 7.61 33.38 1.89
N GLY A 48 7.39 34.29 0.94
CA GLY A 48 6.73 33.99 -0.33
C GLY A 48 7.61 33.18 -1.29
N ILE A 49 8.66 33.81 -1.83
CA ILE A 49 9.54 33.18 -2.82
C ILE A 49 10.28 31.98 -2.20
N GLY A 50 10.85 32.15 -1.01
CA GLY A 50 11.52 31.06 -0.29
C GLY A 50 10.59 29.89 0.03
N GLY A 51 9.38 30.17 0.52
CA GLY A 51 8.38 29.15 0.78
C GLY A 51 7.94 28.39 -0.48
N LEU A 52 7.68 29.10 -1.58
CA LEU A 52 7.32 28.49 -2.86
C LEU A 52 8.45 27.62 -3.43
N PHE A 53 9.70 28.07 -3.30
CA PHE A 53 10.86 27.28 -3.71
C PHE A 53 10.98 25.98 -2.91
N LEU A 54 10.80 26.03 -1.59
CA LEU A 54 10.76 24.85 -0.71
C LEU A 54 9.64 23.88 -1.10
N LEU A 55 8.45 24.39 -1.39
CA LEU A 55 7.34 23.57 -1.89
C LEU A 55 7.65 22.92 -3.24
N GLY A 56 8.30 23.65 -4.15
CA GLY A 56 8.73 23.11 -5.44
C GLY A 56 9.72 21.95 -5.29
N ILE A 57 10.73 22.11 -4.42
CA ILE A 57 11.68 21.03 -4.11
C ILE A 57 10.96 19.83 -3.50
N SER A 58 10.09 20.07 -2.53
CA SER A 58 9.31 19.02 -1.89
C SER A 58 8.46 18.22 -2.90
N ALA A 59 7.76 18.92 -3.80
CA ALA A 59 6.97 18.30 -4.85
C ALA A 59 7.85 17.47 -5.81
N ALA A 60 9.01 18.00 -6.21
CA ALA A 60 9.96 17.28 -7.06
C ALA A 60 10.50 16.00 -6.38
N LEU A 61 10.84 16.07 -5.10
CA LEU A 61 11.28 14.91 -4.32
C LEU A 61 10.17 13.87 -4.19
N TRP A 62 8.94 14.31 -3.92
CA TRP A 62 7.78 13.43 -3.84
C TRP A 62 7.56 12.69 -5.17
N LEU A 63 7.54 13.43 -6.28
CA LEU A 63 7.33 12.87 -7.60
C LEU A 63 8.44 11.89 -7.98
N SER A 64 9.70 12.23 -7.70
CA SER A 64 10.84 11.33 -7.93
C SER A 64 10.71 10.02 -7.14
N ALA A 65 10.24 10.09 -5.88
CA ALA A 65 9.99 8.89 -5.08
C ALA A 65 8.87 8.02 -5.67
N ASP A 66 7.80 8.64 -6.18
CA ASP A 66 6.68 7.94 -6.80
C ASP A 66 7.08 7.24 -8.10
N LEU A 67 7.85 7.92 -8.98
CA LEU A 67 8.40 7.30 -10.20
C LEU A 67 9.33 6.12 -9.90
N HIS A 68 10.20 6.26 -8.89
CA HIS A 68 11.04 5.14 -8.46
C HIS A 68 10.21 3.97 -7.92
N ASP A 69 9.09 4.24 -7.24
CA ASP A 69 8.16 3.20 -6.80
C ASP A 69 7.48 2.49 -7.99
N GLU A 70 7.12 3.22 -9.03
CA GLU A 70 6.52 2.66 -10.25
C GLU A 70 7.49 1.78 -11.04
N TRP A 71 8.73 2.22 -11.24
CA TRP A 71 9.75 1.40 -11.92
C TRP A 71 10.00 0.08 -11.17
N ARG A 72 10.02 0.11 -9.84
CA ARG A 72 10.13 -1.12 -9.03
C ARG A 72 8.93 -2.06 -9.20
N LYS A 73 7.74 -1.54 -9.51
CA LYS A 73 6.55 -2.37 -9.80
C LYS A 73 6.67 -2.99 -11.18
N LEU A 74 7.12 -2.23 -12.18
CA LEU A 74 7.33 -2.73 -13.55
C LEU A 74 8.37 -3.86 -13.57
N ASP A 75 9.51 -3.67 -12.91
CA ASP A 75 10.56 -4.69 -12.79
C ASP A 75 10.04 -5.99 -12.17
N ARG A 76 9.10 -5.89 -11.21
CA ARG A 76 8.49 -7.06 -10.57
C ARG A 76 7.55 -7.79 -11.50
N ILE A 77 6.74 -7.06 -12.28
CA ILE A 77 5.82 -7.64 -13.26
C ILE A 77 6.63 -8.31 -14.37
N GLU A 78 7.66 -7.66 -14.88
CA GLU A 78 8.54 -8.21 -15.92
C GLU A 78 9.17 -9.53 -15.45
N ARG A 79 9.68 -9.58 -14.22
CA ARG A 79 10.23 -10.82 -13.64
C ARG A 79 9.18 -11.92 -13.53
N ALA A 80 7.98 -11.61 -13.05
CA ALA A 80 6.90 -12.60 -12.94
C ALA A 80 6.48 -13.18 -14.29
N ILE A 81 6.45 -12.36 -15.35
CA ILE A 81 6.17 -12.82 -16.72
C ILE A 81 7.30 -13.74 -17.21
N ARG A 82 8.57 -13.34 -17.04
CA ARG A 82 9.73 -14.16 -17.44
C ARG A 82 9.78 -15.50 -16.70
N GLU A 83 9.41 -15.54 -15.43
CA GLU A 83 9.33 -16.76 -14.63
C GLU A 83 8.18 -17.68 -15.11
N ALA A 84 7.04 -17.12 -15.52
CA ALA A 84 5.92 -17.88 -16.07
C ALA A 84 6.21 -18.45 -17.47
N GLU A 85 6.97 -17.72 -18.30
CA GLU A 85 7.38 -18.15 -19.64
C GLU A 85 8.56 -19.12 -19.65
N ALA A 86 9.32 -19.23 -18.55
CA ALA A 86 10.44 -20.14 -18.46
C ALA A 86 9.97 -21.61 -18.67
N PRO A 87 10.58 -22.36 -19.61
CA PRO A 87 10.16 -23.71 -19.96
C PRO A 87 10.43 -24.68 -18.79
N GLY A 88 9.46 -24.78 -17.89
CA GLY A 88 9.55 -25.54 -16.64
C GLY A 88 8.59 -25.04 -15.53
N GLY A 89 8.01 -23.84 -15.65
CA GLY A 89 7.13 -23.24 -14.63
C GLY A 89 5.71 -23.83 -14.51
N GLY A 90 5.37 -24.83 -15.32
CA GLY A 90 4.10 -25.55 -15.25
C GLY A 90 4.08 -26.64 -14.17
N THR A 91 4.12 -26.29 -12.88
CA THR A 91 3.73 -27.23 -11.81
C THR A 91 3.13 -26.55 -10.57
N GLY A 92 2.65 -25.32 -10.75
CA GLY A 92 1.96 -24.55 -9.72
C GLY A 92 0.52 -24.23 -10.09
N THR A 93 -0.18 -25.14 -10.79
CA THR A 93 -1.64 -25.19 -10.64
C THR A 93 -1.86 -25.34 -9.15
N THR A 94 -2.28 -24.24 -8.53
CA THR A 94 -3.34 -24.22 -7.53
C THR A 94 -4.06 -25.56 -7.44
N ALA A 95 -3.46 -26.48 -6.70
CA ALA A 95 -4.16 -27.30 -5.74
C ALA A 95 -4.78 -26.29 -4.76
N ARG A 96 -5.83 -25.60 -5.23
CA ARG A 96 -7.01 -25.39 -4.43
C ARG A 96 -7.30 -26.78 -3.91
N THR A 97 -6.86 -27.01 -2.68
CA THR A 97 -7.29 -28.11 -1.83
C THR A 97 -8.78 -28.23 -2.04
N ALA A 98 -9.19 -29.11 -2.96
CA ALA A 98 -10.48 -29.71 -2.86
C ALA A 98 -10.48 -30.31 -1.46
N PRO A 99 -11.49 -30.05 -0.63
CA PRO A 99 -11.62 -30.79 0.62
C PRO A 99 -11.47 -32.27 0.26
N SER A 100 -10.45 -32.90 0.85
CA SER A 100 -10.26 -34.34 0.78
C SER A 100 -11.63 -34.98 0.97
N PRO A 101 -12.07 -35.93 0.14
CA PRO A 101 -13.30 -36.65 0.44
C PRO A 101 -13.12 -37.18 1.87
N GLU A 102 -13.91 -36.62 2.77
CA GLU A 102 -14.04 -37.05 4.14
C GLU A 102 -14.22 -38.57 4.10
N PRO A 103 -13.48 -39.35 4.90
CA PRO A 103 -13.60 -40.79 4.87
C PRO A 103 -15.06 -41.13 5.13
N GLU A 104 -15.73 -41.70 4.12
CA GLU A 104 -17.11 -42.17 4.20
C GLU A 104 -17.20 -43.02 5.49
N PRO A 105 -18.01 -42.63 6.48
CA PRO A 105 -18.10 -43.38 7.72
C PRO A 105 -18.51 -44.79 7.37
N ALA A 106 -17.67 -45.75 7.77
CA ALA A 106 -17.88 -47.17 7.54
C ALA A 106 -19.34 -47.50 7.81
N ARG A 107 -20.07 -47.88 6.76
CA ARG A 107 -21.47 -48.30 6.88
C ARG A 107 -21.48 -49.48 7.82
N GLU A 108 -21.93 -49.22 9.03
CA GLU A 108 -22.13 -50.22 10.06
C GLU A 108 -23.06 -51.30 9.47
N PRO A 109 -22.65 -52.57 9.43
CA PRO A 109 -23.48 -53.62 8.86
C PRO A 109 -24.74 -53.68 9.73
N THR A 110 -25.85 -53.26 9.13
CA THR A 110 -27.15 -53.19 9.78
C THR A 110 -27.47 -54.57 10.35
N ARG A 111 -27.35 -54.70 11.67
CA ARG A 111 -27.70 -55.90 12.42
C ARG A 111 -29.20 -56.10 12.24
N GLN A 112 -29.59 -56.98 11.31
CA GLN A 112 -30.96 -57.46 11.18
C GLN A 112 -31.35 -58.10 12.52
N LEU A 113 -32.17 -57.40 13.30
CA LEU A 113 -32.83 -57.97 14.45
C LEU A 113 -34.03 -58.77 13.95
N PRO A 114 -34.23 -60.02 14.39
CA PRO A 114 -35.40 -60.79 14.02
C PRO A 114 -36.67 -60.10 14.55
N GLU A 115 -37.62 -59.92 13.64
CA GLU A 115 -38.98 -59.44 13.88
C GLU A 115 -39.69 -60.40 14.86
N VAL A 116 -39.74 -60.02 16.14
CA VAL A 116 -40.50 -60.77 17.15
C VAL A 116 -41.98 -60.48 16.91
N ALA A 117 -42.65 -61.46 16.29
CA ALA A 117 -44.08 -61.51 16.14
C ALA A 117 -44.78 -61.46 17.51
N VAL A 118 -45.39 -60.33 17.84
CA VAL A 118 -46.39 -60.23 18.91
C VAL A 118 -47.74 -60.08 18.22
N GLY A 119 -48.39 -61.22 17.97
CA GLY A 119 -49.70 -61.30 17.35
C GLY A 119 -50.59 -62.32 18.08
N GLY A 120 -51.61 -61.79 18.76
CA GLY A 120 -52.85 -62.46 19.14
C GLY A 120 -52.81 -63.25 20.46
N ALA A 121 -53.88 -63.38 21.23
CA ALA A 121 -55.24 -62.81 21.27
C ALA A 121 -55.74 -63.18 22.70
N SER A 122 -56.43 -62.32 23.44
CA SER A 122 -57.90 -62.20 23.47
C SER A 122 -58.66 -63.51 23.23
#